data_AF-A0A9P7YMI6-F1
#
_entry.id   AF-A0A9P7YMI6-F1
#
_cell.length_a   1.000
_cell.length_b   1.000
_cell.length_c   1.000
_cell.angle_alpha   90.00
_cell.angle_beta   90.00
_cell.angle_gamma   90.00
#
_symmetry.space_group_name_H-M   'P 1'
#
loop_
_entity.id
_entity.type
_entity.pdbx_description
1 polymer ?
#
loop_
_entity_poly.entity_id
_entity_poly.type
_entity_poly.pdbx_seq_one_letter_code
_entity_poly.pdbx_strand_id
1 'polypeptide(L)'
;MNGPMSNLGGGGGGGGEMADPQTMAAVKAMQTVMESCPGKTVMSGVMGFALGGAFGLFMASMQYDTPLASNPTATAITSLPLRQQLKQGFKDMGARSFSSAKNFGKVGAIFAGTECCIEGYRAKNDLANGVLAGCITGGVLAAPAGPQAAAVGCAGFAAFSAAIDSYMRRPSDGD
;
A
#
# COMPACT_ATOMS: atom_id res chain seq x y z
N MET A 1 7.51 5.37 -7.16
CA MET A 1 7.00 4.42 -8.21
C MET A 1 6.97 5.08 -9.58
N ASN A 2 8.05 4.97 -10.34
CA ASN A 2 8.14 5.30 -11.77
C ASN A 2 9.11 4.29 -12.41
N GLY A 3 8.81 2.99 -12.24
CA GLY A 3 9.39 1.95 -13.08
C GLY A 3 8.51 1.80 -14.33
N PRO A 4 9.06 1.37 -15.47
CA PRO A 4 8.29 1.16 -16.69
C PRO A 4 7.22 0.10 -16.42
N MET A 5 5.96 0.54 -16.34
CA MET A 5 4.79 -0.33 -16.30
C MET A 5 4.51 -0.85 -17.72
N SER A 6 5.55 -1.40 -18.36
CA SER A 6 5.54 -1.88 -19.74
C SER A 6 6.20 -3.25 -19.83
N ASN A 7 5.75 -4.22 -19.01
CA ASN A 7 5.83 -5.63 -19.41
C ASN A 7 5.01 -6.64 -18.56
N LEU A 8 3.83 -6.27 -18.04
CA LEU A 8 2.95 -7.22 -17.34
C LEU A 8 1.60 -7.27 -18.02
N GLY A 9 1.46 -8.14 -19.02
CA GLY A 9 0.19 -8.39 -19.68
C GLY A 9 0.31 -9.16 -21.00
N GLY A 10 0.98 -10.31 -20.99
CA GLY A 10 0.90 -11.25 -22.11
C GLY A 10 -0.46 -11.95 -22.15
N GLY A 11 -1.09 -11.96 -23.33
CA GLY A 11 -2.01 -13.02 -23.75
C GLY A 11 -3.51 -12.71 -23.63
N GLY A 12 -4.09 -12.15 -24.70
CA GLY A 12 -5.54 -12.09 -24.91
C GLY A 12 -5.87 -11.21 -26.11
N GLY A 13 -6.14 -11.82 -27.25
CA GLY A 13 -6.23 -11.15 -28.54
C GLY A 13 -7.43 -10.21 -28.73
N GLY A 14 -7.28 -9.29 -29.67
CA GLY A 14 -8.40 -8.51 -30.21
C GLY A 14 -7.96 -7.12 -30.66
N GLY A 15 -7.73 -6.98 -31.97
CA GLY A 15 -8.03 -5.77 -32.76
C GLY A 15 -7.37 -4.44 -32.38
N GLY A 16 -6.69 -3.82 -33.33
CA GLY A 16 -6.25 -2.43 -33.19
C GLY A 16 -7.41 -1.49 -32.87
N GLU A 17 -7.35 -0.82 -31.73
CA GLU A 17 -8.07 0.41 -31.51
C GLU A 17 -7.15 1.55 -31.92
N MET A 18 -7.36 2.03 -33.16
CA MET A 18 -7.11 3.42 -33.47
C MET A 18 -7.90 4.24 -32.44
N ALA A 19 -7.24 4.68 -31.38
CA ALA A 19 -7.86 5.60 -30.42
C ALA A 19 -8.29 6.84 -31.19
N ASP A 20 -9.61 7.07 -31.32
CA ASP A 20 -10.15 8.30 -31.88
C ASP A 20 -9.44 9.51 -31.26
N PRO A 21 -9.27 10.63 -31.99
CA PRO A 21 -8.66 11.84 -31.42
C PRO A 21 -9.36 12.30 -30.13
N GLN A 22 -10.65 11.96 -29.95
CA GLN A 22 -11.39 12.16 -28.71
C GLN A 22 -10.94 11.22 -27.59
N THR A 23 -10.70 9.95 -27.88
CA THR A 23 -10.20 8.94 -26.92
C THR A 23 -8.76 9.24 -26.53
N MET A 24 -7.91 9.70 -27.45
CA MET A 24 -6.54 10.15 -27.15
C MET A 24 -6.52 11.39 -26.25
N ALA A 25 -7.40 12.37 -26.50
CA ALA A 25 -7.54 13.54 -25.63
C ALA A 25 -8.05 13.15 -24.23
N ALA A 26 -8.99 12.20 -24.14
CA ALA A 26 -9.49 11.67 -22.87
C ALA A 26 -8.41 10.89 -22.11
N VAL A 27 -7.63 10.03 -22.79
CA VAL A 27 -6.51 9.28 -22.19
C VAL A 27 -5.43 10.24 -21.70
N LYS A 28 -5.09 11.26 -22.48
CA LYS A 28 -4.11 12.28 -22.06
C LYS A 28 -4.61 13.04 -20.82
N ALA A 29 -5.88 13.43 -20.79
CA ALA A 29 -6.48 14.06 -19.61
C ALA A 29 -6.42 13.12 -18.39
N MET A 30 -6.71 11.83 -18.56
CA MET A 30 -6.58 10.83 -17.48
C MET A 30 -5.14 10.62 -17.03
N GLN A 31 -4.18 10.55 -17.96
CA GLN A 31 -2.75 10.45 -17.62
C GLN A 31 -2.28 11.67 -16.84
N THR A 32 -2.70 12.88 -17.24
CA THR A 32 -2.33 14.10 -16.53
C THR A 32 -2.84 14.09 -15.08
N VAL A 33 -4.05 13.54 -14.86
CA VAL A 33 -4.61 13.37 -13.51
C VAL A 33 -3.86 12.27 -12.74
N MET A 34 -3.52 11.15 -13.38
CA MET A 34 -2.79 10.05 -12.75
C MET A 34 -1.33 10.39 -12.42
N GLU A 35 -0.71 11.29 -13.18
CA GLU A 35 0.65 11.77 -12.91
C GLU A 35 0.69 12.90 -11.89
N SER A 36 -0.45 13.53 -11.59
CA SER A 36 -0.52 14.57 -10.56
C SER A 36 -0.24 14.01 -9.16
N CYS A 37 0.39 14.80 -8.28
CA CYS A 37 0.65 14.37 -6.90
C CYS A 37 -0.61 13.94 -6.14
N PRO A 38 -1.77 14.64 -6.26
CA PRO A 38 -3.02 14.16 -5.69
C PRO A 38 -3.45 12.81 -6.27
N GLY A 39 -3.33 12.63 -7.59
CA GLY A 39 -3.64 11.37 -8.27
C GLY A 39 -2.78 10.20 -7.77
N LYS A 40 -1.45 10.36 -7.76
CA LYS A 40 -0.51 9.37 -7.23
C LYS A 40 -0.77 9.02 -5.77
N THR A 41 -1.08 10.03 -4.94
CA THR A 41 -1.39 9.85 -3.52
C THR A 41 -2.67 9.04 -3.31
N VAL A 42 -3.74 9.37 -4.04
CA VAL A 42 -5.01 8.64 -3.93
C VAL A 42 -4.86 7.22 -4.46
N MET A 43 -4.23 7.05 -5.62
CA MET A 43 -4.04 5.74 -6.23
C MET A 43 -3.21 4.80 -5.34
N SER A 44 -2.07 5.28 -4.83
CA SER A 44 -1.24 4.52 -3.89
C SER A 44 -1.95 4.24 -2.57
N GLY A 45 -2.73 5.19 -2.06
CA GLY A 45 -3.55 5.00 -0.86
C GLY A 45 -4.61 3.92 -1.04
N VAL A 46 -5.31 3.90 -2.18
CA VAL A 46 -6.30 2.87 -2.51
C VAL A 46 -5.63 1.50 -2.71
N MET A 47 -4.51 1.45 -3.43
CA MET A 47 -3.75 0.20 -3.61
C MET A 47 -3.22 -0.35 -2.28
N GLY A 48 -2.68 0.52 -1.42
CA GLY A 48 -2.27 0.16 -0.06
C GLY A 48 -3.45 -0.31 0.80
N PHE A 49 -4.60 0.35 0.71
CA PHE A 49 -5.81 -0.06 1.42
C PHE A 49 -6.29 -1.45 0.99
N ALA A 50 -6.32 -1.73 -0.31
CA ALA A 50 -6.72 -3.03 -0.84
C ALA A 50 -5.76 -4.14 -0.39
N LEU A 51 -4.45 -3.94 -0.55
CA LEU A 51 -3.41 -4.87 -0.08
C LEU A 51 -3.49 -5.10 1.43
N GLY A 52 -3.64 -4.03 2.22
CA GLY A 52 -3.76 -4.12 3.67
C GLY A 52 -5.04 -4.80 4.13
N GLY A 53 -6.15 -4.66 3.39
CA GLY A 53 -7.40 -5.34 3.66
C GLY A 53 -7.29 -6.86 3.44
N ALA A 54 -6.70 -7.26 2.31
CA ALA A 54 -6.43 -8.67 2.00
C ALA A 54 -5.47 -9.28 3.02
N PHE A 55 -4.36 -8.60 3.30
CA PHE A 55 -3.39 -9.04 4.31
C PHE A 55 -4.00 -9.12 5.71
N GLY A 56 -4.83 -8.14 6.10
CA GLY A 56 -5.50 -8.13 7.39
C GLY A 56 -6.56 -9.21 7.54
N LEU A 57 -7.28 -9.55 6.46
CA LEU A 57 -8.23 -10.67 6.45
C LEU A 57 -7.49 -12.01 6.59
N PHE A 58 -6.38 -12.17 5.87
CA PHE A 58 -5.52 -13.35 5.96
C PHE A 58 -4.90 -13.54 7.36
N MET A 59 -4.38 -12.47 7.95
CA MET A 59 -3.87 -12.51 9.33
C MET A 59 -4.98 -12.82 10.34
N ALA A 60 -6.19 -12.27 10.14
CA ALA A 60 -7.33 -12.58 10.99
C ALA A 60 -7.75 -14.06 10.87
N SER A 61 -7.73 -14.65 9.67
CA SER A 61 -8.07 -16.08 9.50
C SER A 61 -7.08 -16.99 10.20
N MET A 62 -5.77 -16.70 10.15
CA MET A 62 -4.76 -17.50 10.86
C MET A 62 -4.90 -17.42 12.39
N GLN A 63 -5.39 -16.29 12.91
CA GLN A 63 -5.64 -16.11 14.34
C GLN A 63 -6.95 -16.77 14.82
N TYR A 64 -7.84 -17.15 13.91
CA TYR A 64 -9.04 -17.94 14.24
C TYR A 64 -8.75 -19.44 14.39
N ASP A 65 -7.64 -19.93 13.82
CA ASP A 65 -7.17 -21.32 13.97
C ASP A 65 -6.39 -21.58 15.28
N THR A 66 -6.02 -20.53 16.03
CA THR A 66 -5.30 -20.71 17.30
C THR A 66 -6.27 -21.07 18.43
N PRO A 67 -5.98 -22.11 19.23
CA PRO A 67 -6.95 -22.69 20.15
C PRO A 67 -7.43 -21.67 21.18
N LEU A 68 -8.76 -21.63 21.30
CA LEU A 68 -9.63 -20.87 22.21
C LEU A 68 -9.18 -20.77 23.68
N ALA A 69 -8.18 -21.56 24.09
CA ALA A 69 -7.59 -21.56 25.42
C ALA A 69 -6.66 -20.36 25.70
N SER A 70 -6.11 -19.72 24.65
CA SER A 70 -5.14 -18.62 24.81
C SER A 70 -5.76 -17.22 24.75
N ASN A 71 -7.02 -17.09 24.31
CA ASN A 71 -7.68 -15.81 24.14
C ASN A 71 -8.85 -15.64 25.14
N PRO A 72 -8.71 -14.82 26.19
CA PRO A 72 -9.75 -14.60 27.20
C PRO A 72 -11.03 -13.95 26.65
N THR A 73 -11.02 -13.44 25.41
CA THR A 73 -12.20 -12.93 24.73
C THR A 73 -12.99 -14.02 24.00
N ALA A 74 -12.38 -15.19 23.75
CA ALA A 74 -12.99 -16.29 22.99
C ALA A 74 -13.85 -17.21 23.88
N THR A 75 -13.55 -17.32 25.17
CA THR A 75 -14.37 -18.04 26.16
C THR A 75 -15.72 -17.37 26.45
N ALA A 76 -15.84 -16.07 26.20
CA ALA A 76 -17.10 -15.33 26.30
C ALA A 76 -18.02 -15.53 25.09
N ILE A 77 -17.50 -16.04 23.96
CA ILE A 77 -18.24 -16.21 22.71
C ILE A 77 -18.83 -17.62 22.60
N THR A 78 -18.17 -18.65 23.14
CA THR A 78 -18.63 -20.05 23.07
C THR A 78 -19.96 -20.33 23.76
N SER A 79 -20.39 -19.49 24.70
CA SER A 79 -21.68 -19.64 25.39
C SER A 79 -22.87 -19.05 24.61
N LEU A 80 -22.62 -18.38 23.47
CA LEU A 80 -23.67 -17.81 22.62
C LEU A 80 -24.03 -18.76 21.45
N PRO A 81 -25.26 -18.70 20.91
CA PRO A 81 -25.67 -19.50 19.75
C PRO A 81 -24.72 -19.31 18.56
N LEU A 82 -24.48 -20.38 17.78
CA LEU A 82 -23.53 -20.38 16.64
C LEU A 82 -23.71 -19.21 15.66
N ARG A 83 -24.94 -18.74 15.46
CA ARG A 83 -25.22 -17.56 14.63
C ARG A 83 -24.60 -16.27 15.17
N GLN A 84 -24.56 -16.12 16.48
CA GLN A 84 -24.04 -14.94 17.16
C GLN A 84 -22.52 -15.00 17.30
N GLN A 85 -21.95 -16.21 17.45
CA GLN A 85 -20.50 -16.44 17.34
C GLN A 85 -19.98 -16.09 15.94
N LEU A 86 -20.64 -16.58 14.90
CA LEU A 86 -20.28 -16.25 13.52
C LEU A 86 -20.42 -14.74 13.26
N LYS A 87 -21.53 -14.12 13.68
CA LYS A 87 -21.74 -12.68 13.51
C LYS A 87 -20.67 -11.85 14.23
N GLN A 88 -20.31 -12.23 15.45
CA GLN A 88 -19.25 -11.55 16.20
C GLN A 88 -17.87 -11.81 15.60
N GLY A 89 -17.63 -13.02 15.09
CA GLY A 89 -16.37 -13.38 14.46
C GLY A 89 -16.14 -12.64 13.15
N PHE A 90 -17.14 -12.58 12.27
CA PHE A 90 -17.09 -11.75 11.06
C PHE A 90 -16.90 -10.26 11.39
N LYS A 91 -17.53 -9.77 12.46
CA LYS A 91 -17.37 -8.38 12.89
C LYS A 91 -15.94 -8.08 13.37
N ASP A 92 -15.33 -8.99 14.12
CA ASP A 92 -13.94 -8.86 14.58
C ASP A 92 -12.93 -9.00 13.43
N MET A 93 -13.09 -10.02 12.58
CA MET A 93 -12.27 -10.19 11.37
C MET A 93 -12.33 -8.94 10.47
N GLY A 94 -13.54 -8.41 10.24
CA GLY A 94 -13.74 -7.20 9.45
C GLY A 94 -13.11 -5.96 10.09
N ALA A 95 -13.24 -5.80 11.41
CA ALA A 95 -12.62 -4.69 12.12
C ALA A 95 -11.09 -4.72 12.05
N ARG A 96 -10.48 -5.92 12.21
CA ARG A 96 -9.03 -6.11 12.09
C ARG A 96 -8.56 -5.87 10.66
N SER A 97 -9.22 -6.45 9.67
CA SER A 97 -8.92 -6.23 8.24
C SER A 97 -9.00 -4.74 7.88
N PHE A 98 -10.03 -4.04 8.33
CA PHE A 98 -10.22 -2.62 8.08
C PHE A 98 -9.16 -1.74 8.77
N SER A 99 -8.74 -2.10 9.98
CA SER A 99 -7.63 -1.43 10.67
C SER A 99 -6.33 -1.58 9.90
N SER A 100 -6.01 -2.80 9.44
CA SER A 100 -4.85 -3.06 8.58
C SER A 100 -4.93 -2.27 7.27
N ALA A 101 -6.06 -2.33 6.57
CA ALA A 101 -6.30 -1.57 5.34
C ALA A 101 -6.05 -0.06 5.54
N LYS A 102 -6.55 0.54 6.62
CA LYS A 102 -6.30 1.94 6.96
C LYS A 102 -4.81 2.23 7.16
N ASN A 103 -4.08 1.37 7.85
CA ASN A 103 -2.66 1.59 8.12
C ASN A 103 -1.83 1.51 6.83
N PHE A 104 -2.04 0.49 6.00
CA PHE A 104 -1.34 0.38 4.72
C PHE A 104 -1.75 1.47 3.72
N GLY A 105 -3.02 1.88 3.72
CA GLY A 105 -3.46 3.02 2.92
C GLY A 105 -2.80 4.33 3.34
N LYS A 106 -2.65 4.58 4.64
CA LYS A 106 -1.89 5.75 5.16
C LYS A 106 -0.43 5.72 4.75
N VAL A 107 0.23 4.56 4.89
CA VAL A 107 1.62 4.37 4.47
C VAL A 107 1.78 4.69 2.98
N GLY A 108 0.95 4.08 2.13
CA GLY A 108 1.00 4.29 0.67
C GLY A 108 0.76 5.73 0.26
N ALA A 109 -0.25 6.37 0.85
CA ALA A 109 -0.58 7.77 0.55
C ALA A 109 0.53 8.73 0.98
N ILE A 110 1.06 8.60 2.20
CA ILE A 110 2.13 9.48 2.70
C ILE A 110 3.40 9.26 1.88
N PHE A 111 3.75 8.01 1.58
CA PHE A 111 4.95 7.70 0.80
C PHE A 111 4.89 8.30 -0.60
N ALA A 112 3.83 8.02 -1.37
CA ALA A 112 3.71 8.52 -2.75
C ALA A 112 3.51 10.04 -2.80
N GLY A 113 2.77 10.60 -1.84
CA GLY A 113 2.60 12.05 -1.73
C GLY A 113 3.93 12.76 -1.45
N THR A 114 4.72 12.22 -0.51
CA THR A 114 6.03 12.78 -0.17
C THR A 114 7.03 12.63 -1.31
N GLU A 115 7.08 11.45 -1.96
CA GLU A 115 7.91 11.21 -3.15
C GLU A 115 7.57 12.24 -4.24
N CYS A 116 6.29 12.42 -4.55
CA CYS A 116 5.85 13.37 -5.57
C CYS A 116 6.17 14.83 -5.22
N CYS A 117 6.01 15.25 -3.96
CA CYS A 117 6.40 16.59 -3.53
C CYS A 117 7.92 16.82 -3.64
N ILE A 118 8.73 15.82 -3.28
CA ILE A 118 10.20 15.91 -3.40
C ILE A 118 10.62 15.95 -4.87
N GLU A 119 10.02 15.12 -5.72
CA GLU A 119 10.25 15.13 -7.17
C GLU A 119 9.88 16.48 -7.80
N GLY A 120 8.72 17.03 -7.44
CA GLY A 120 8.28 18.35 -7.91
C GLY A 120 9.24 19.47 -7.49
N TYR A 121 9.85 19.38 -6.31
CA TYR A 121 10.82 20.37 -5.84
C TYR A 121 12.23 20.18 -6.44
N ARG A 122 12.71 18.94 -6.58
CA ARG A 122 14.08 18.64 -7.03
C ARG A 122 14.21 18.46 -8.55
N ALA A 123 13.10 18.29 -9.26
CA ALA A 123 13.02 18.00 -10.69
C ALA A 123 13.93 16.83 -11.14
N LYS A 124 14.15 15.86 -10.25
CA LYS A 124 14.93 14.63 -10.49
C LYS A 124 14.16 13.46 -9.88
N ASN A 125 14.24 12.28 -10.49
CA ASN A 125 13.79 11.01 -9.90
C ASN A 125 15.03 10.13 -9.69
N ASP A 126 15.49 10.03 -8.45
CA ASP A 126 16.65 9.22 -8.07
C ASP A 126 16.35 8.38 -6.81
N LEU A 127 17.30 7.51 -6.46
CA LEU A 127 17.22 6.66 -5.27
C LEU A 127 17.08 7.48 -3.98
N ALA A 128 17.67 8.68 -3.93
CA ALA A 128 17.62 9.54 -2.77
C ALA A 128 16.21 10.03 -2.48
N ASN A 129 15.39 10.29 -3.49
CA ASN A 129 13.99 10.66 -3.29
C ASN A 129 13.18 9.56 -2.60
N GLY A 130 13.35 8.29 -3.01
CA GLY A 130 12.69 7.14 -2.39
C GLY A 130 13.12 6.97 -0.94
N VAL A 131 14.41 7.12 -0.65
CA VAL A 131 14.97 7.03 0.72
C VAL A 131 14.46 8.17 1.62
N LEU A 132 14.43 9.40 1.11
CA LEU A 132 13.93 10.57 1.85
C LEU A 132 12.43 10.46 2.10
N ALA A 133 11.65 10.09 1.08
CA ALA A 133 10.21 9.84 1.22
C ALA A 133 9.93 8.71 2.22
N GLY A 134 10.72 7.64 2.17
CA GLY A 134 10.68 6.55 3.14
C GLY A 134 10.95 7.04 4.56
N CYS A 135 12.05 7.76 4.78
CA CYS A 135 12.39 8.32 6.10
C CYS A 135 11.26 9.21 6.65
N ILE A 136 10.75 10.15 5.85
CA ILE A 136 9.68 11.05 6.25
C ILE A 136 8.42 10.26 6.59
N THR A 137 8.03 9.31 5.75
CA THR A 137 6.84 8.47 5.97
C THR A 137 6.96 7.68 7.28
N GLY A 138 8.08 6.97 7.48
CA GLY A 138 8.32 6.18 8.68
C GLY A 138 8.43 7.04 9.95
N GLY A 139 9.08 8.20 9.84
CA GLY A 139 9.21 9.16 10.94
C GLY A 139 7.87 9.76 11.35
N VAL A 140 7.05 10.21 10.39
CA VAL A 140 5.72 10.80 10.66
C VAL A 140 4.77 9.76 11.26
N LEU A 141 4.77 8.53 10.74
CA LEU A 141 3.91 7.47 11.26
C LEU A 141 4.28 7.03 12.67
N ALA A 142 5.57 7.04 13.01
CA ALA A 142 6.06 6.65 14.33
C ALA A 142 6.18 7.84 15.31
N ALA A 143 6.00 9.08 14.86
CA ALA A 143 6.06 10.28 15.70
C ALA A 143 5.16 10.24 16.95
N PRO A 144 3.92 9.71 16.89
CA PRO A 144 3.07 9.61 18.08
C PRO A 144 3.63 8.68 19.17
N ALA A 145 4.53 7.75 18.82
CA ALA A 145 5.19 6.85 19.75
C ALA A 145 6.49 7.43 20.35
N GLY A 146 6.82 8.69 20.04
CA GLY A 146 7.97 9.41 20.58
C GLY A 146 9.14 9.56 19.60
N PRO A 147 10.16 10.36 19.97
CA PRO A 147 11.26 10.72 19.06
C PRO A 147 12.17 9.53 18.72
N GLN A 148 12.38 8.60 19.64
CA GLN A 148 13.16 7.39 19.37
C GLN A 148 12.44 6.47 18.36
N ALA A 149 11.12 6.31 18.52
CA ALA A 149 10.32 5.56 17.57
C ALA A 149 10.31 6.23 16.18
N ALA A 150 10.23 7.56 16.12
CA ALA A 150 10.35 8.32 14.87
C ALA A 150 11.70 8.11 14.18
N ALA A 151 12.81 8.12 14.94
CA ALA A 151 14.15 7.90 14.39
C ALA A 151 14.30 6.47 13.84
N VAL A 152 13.84 5.47 14.59
CA VAL A 152 13.85 4.06 14.15
C VAL A 152 12.93 3.86 12.95
N GLY A 153 11.74 4.48 12.96
CA GLY A 153 10.78 4.45 11.87
C GLY A 153 11.36 5.06 10.59
N CYS A 154 11.98 6.23 10.69
CA CYS A 154 12.69 6.84 9.56
C CYS A 154 13.78 5.92 9.01
N ALA A 155 14.67 5.41 9.87
CA ALA A 155 15.77 4.54 9.44
C ALA A 155 15.27 3.25 8.76
N GLY A 156 14.25 2.61 9.34
CA GLY A 156 13.66 1.38 8.81
C GLY A 156 12.99 1.59 7.46
N PHE A 157 12.14 2.61 7.31
CA PHE A 157 11.49 2.91 6.05
C PHE A 157 12.46 3.43 4.99
N ALA A 158 13.46 4.22 5.37
CA ALA A 158 14.53 4.66 4.47
C ALA A 158 15.31 3.47 3.90
N ALA A 159 15.70 2.52 4.76
CA ALA A 159 16.41 1.31 4.34
C ALA A 159 15.53 0.42 3.45
N PHE A 160 14.25 0.22 3.81
CA PHE A 160 13.32 -0.54 2.99
C PHE A 160 13.12 0.10 1.62
N SER A 161 12.90 1.42 1.56
CA SER A 161 12.78 2.16 0.30
C SER A 161 14.06 2.04 -0.53
N ALA A 162 15.25 2.16 0.06
CA ALA A 162 16.52 1.95 -0.66
C ALA A 162 16.62 0.53 -1.26
N ALA A 163 16.21 -0.49 -0.51
CA ALA A 163 16.25 -1.88 -0.97
C ALA A 163 15.29 -2.11 -2.14
N ILE A 164 14.07 -1.59 -2.07
CA ILE A 164 13.08 -1.74 -3.15
C ILE A 164 13.50 -0.94 -4.38
N ASP A 165 13.92 0.31 -4.20
CA ASP A 165 14.34 1.17 -5.30
C ASP A 165 15.63 0.70 -5.97
N SER A 166 16.56 0.10 -5.21
CA SER A 166 17.73 -0.54 -5.81
C SER A 166 17.31 -1.78 -6.58
N TYR A 167 16.46 -2.65 -6.01
CA TYR A 167 15.97 -3.85 -6.68
C TYR A 167 15.24 -3.54 -8.00
N MET A 168 14.32 -2.57 -8.02
CA MET A 168 13.59 -2.19 -9.24
C MET A 168 14.46 -1.52 -10.31
N ARG A 169 15.61 -0.96 -9.94
CA ARG A 169 16.56 -0.31 -10.87
C ARG A 169 17.68 -1.24 -11.34
N ARG A 170 17.75 -2.48 -10.86
CA ARG A 170 18.69 -3.45 -11.40
C ARG A 170 18.31 -3.77 -12.85
N PRO A 171 19.23 -3.73 -13.81
CA PRO A 171 18.96 -4.28 -15.13
C PRO A 171 18.62 -5.77 -14.98
N SER A 172 17.61 -6.23 -15.72
CA SER A 172 17.34 -7.66 -15.84
C SER A 172 18.50 -8.27 -16.62
N ASP A 173 19.44 -8.88 -15.90
CA ASP A 173 20.51 -9.65 -16.52
C ASP A 173 19.92 -10.94 -17.09
N GLY A 174 19.56 -10.93 -18.38
CA GLY A 174 19.32 -12.13 -19.19
C GLY A 174 17.91 -12.30 -19.75
N ASP A 175 17.68 -11.73 -20.93
CA ASP A 175 17.08 -12.40 -22.10
C ASP A 175 17.79 -11.86 -23.36
#